data_AF-A0A5D3KAJ6-F1
#
_entry.id   AF-A0A5D3KAJ6-F1
#
_cell.length_a   1.000
_cell.length_b   1.000
_cell.length_c   1.000
_cell.angle_alpha   90.00
_cell.angle_beta   90.00
_cell.angle_gamma   90.00
#
_symmetry.space_group_name_H-M   'P 1'
#
loop_
_entity.id
_entity.type
_entity.pdbx_description
1 polymer ?
#
loop_
_entity_poly.entity_id
_entity_poly.type
_entity_poly.pdbx_seq_one_letter_code
_entity_poly.pdbx_strand_id
1 'polypeptide(L)' 'MLDKDPFNRVSARVMYDHYSHWCGSNGEVALDMKAFKQALIGTHNLTHKRTKLGSEWIGVKFRS' A
#
# COMPACT_ATOMS: atom_id res chain seq x y z
N MET A 1 4.67 3.58 12.89
CA MET A 1 3.47 4.42 13.12
C MET A 1 3.09 5.05 11.79
N LEU A 2 1.86 4.84 11.33
CA LEU A 2 1.33 5.44 10.11
C LEU A 2 0.57 6.72 10.51
N ASP A 3 1.11 7.89 10.18
CA ASP A 3 0.40 9.17 10.33
C ASP A 3 -0.74 9.24 9.30
N LYS A 4 -1.96 9.47 9.78
CA LYS A 4 -3.16 9.58 8.94
C LYS A 4 -3.33 11.04 8.51
N ASP A 5 -2.85 11.38 7.31
CA ASP A 5 -3.12 12.65 6.64
C ASP A 5 -4.03 12.40 5.44
N PRO A 6 -5.22 13.04 5.37
CA PRO A 6 -6.19 12.81 4.31
C PRO A 6 -5.72 13.26 2.90
N PHE A 7 -4.67 14.08 2.80
CA PHE A 7 -4.06 14.46 1.53
C PHE A 7 -2.94 13.52 1.10
N ASN A 8 -2.42 12.71 2.03
CA ASN A 8 -1.40 11.73 1.71
C ASN A 8 -2.00 10.61 0.86
N ARG A 9 -1.41 10.48 -0.32
CA ARG A 9 -1.78 9.52 -1.34
C ARG A 9 -0.54 8.80 -1.81
N VAL A 10 -0.64 7.50 -1.91
CA VAL A 10 0.43 6.64 -2.42
C VAL A 10 -0.14 5.83 -3.57
N SER A 11 0.56 5.81 -4.70
CA SER A 11 0.23 4.90 -5.80
C SER A 11 0.23 3.46 -5.31
N ALA A 12 -0.83 2.72 -5.59
CA ALA A 12 -0.96 1.32 -5.22
C ALA A 12 0.20 0.47 -5.76
N ARG A 13 0.73 0.83 -6.94
CA ARG A 13 1.89 0.18 -7.53
C ARG A 13 3.15 0.43 -6.70
N VAL A 14 3.43 1.69 -6.37
CA VAL A 14 4.60 2.07 -5.56
C VAL A 14 4.55 1.42 -4.18
N MET A 15 3.36 1.36 -3.56
CA MET A 15 3.17 0.69 -2.28
C MET A 15 3.49 -0.80 -2.34
N TYR A 16 3.02 -1.49 -3.37
CA TYR A 16 3.31 -2.90 -3.58
C TYR A 16 4.78 -3.17 -3.89
N ASP A 17 5.42 -2.32 -4.70
CA ASP A 17 6.84 -2.45 -5.04
C ASP A 17 7.69 -2.32 -3.75
N HIS A 18 7.38 -1.36 -2.86
CA HIS A 18 8.03 -1.25 -1.55
C HIS A 18 7.80 -2.48 -0.67
N TYR A 19 6.57 -2.97 -0.60
CA TYR A 19 6.21 -4.16 0.18
C TYR A 19 6.96 -5.40 -0.31
N SER A 20 6.92 -5.67 -1.62
CA SER A 20 7.58 -6.84 -2.22
C SER A 20 9.10 -6.80 -2.05
N HIS A 21 9.70 -5.62 -2.18
CA HIS A 21 11.12 -5.42 -1.91
C HIS A 21 11.48 -5.66 -0.44
N TRP A 22 10.64 -5.17 0.50
CA TRP A 22 10.83 -5.43 1.93
C TRP A 22 10.70 -6.93 2.24
N CYS A 23 9.71 -7.63 1.68
CA CYS A 23 9.57 -9.07 1.85
C CYS A 23 10.83 -9.81 1.38
N GLY A 24 11.30 -9.53 0.16
CA GLY A 24 12.52 -10.14 -0.37
C GLY A 24 13.75 -9.87 0.49
N SER A 25 13.86 -8.67 1.06
CA SER A 25 14.98 -8.30 1.94
C SER A 25 14.93 -8.97 3.31
N ASN A 26 13.74 -9.35 3.80
CA ASN A 26 13.54 -10.02 5.09
C ASN A 26 13.40 -11.55 4.96
N GLY A 27 13.58 -12.10 3.75
CA GLY A 27 13.40 -13.54 3.50
C GLY A 27 11.94 -14.00 3.50
N GLU A 28 10.99 -13.06 3.42
CA GLU A 28 9.56 -13.36 3.31
C GLU A 28 9.12 -13.47 1.85
N VAL A 29 8.07 -14.26 1.61
CA VAL A 29 7.43 -14.36 0.29
C VAL A 29 6.35 -13.29 0.19
N ALA A 30 6.49 -12.39 -0.78
CA ALA A 30 5.49 -11.36 -1.04
C ALA A 30 4.16 -12.00 -1.49
N LEU A 31 3.06 -11.52 -0.90
CA LEU A 31 1.71 -11.83 -1.37
C LEU A 31 1.53 -11.33 -2.81
N ASP A 32 0.64 -11.99 -3.57
CA ASP A 32 0.20 -11.44 -4.84
C ASP A 32 -0.54 -10.09 -4.64
N MET A 33 -0.63 -9.30 -5.71
CA MET A 33 -1.25 -7.97 -5.67
C MET A 33 -2.69 -7.97 -5.14
N LYS A 34 -3.46 -9.02 -5.43
CA LYS A 34 -4.87 -9.11 -5.02
C LYS A 34 -4.97 -9.40 -3.52
N ALA A 35 -4.19 -10.36 -3.02
CA ALA A 35 -4.09 -10.71 -1.61
C ALA A 35 -3.54 -9.53 -0.78
N PHE A 36 -2.49 -8.86 -1.27
CA PHE A 36 -1.95 -7.64 -0.67
C PHE A 36 -3.02 -6.56 -0.50
N LYS A 37 -3.79 -6.29 -1.56
CA LYS A 37 -4.89 -5.31 -1.50
C LYS A 37 -5.95 -5.69 -0.47
N GLN A 38 -6.36 -6.95 -0.42
CA GLN A 38 -7.36 -7.43 0.55
C GLN A 38 -6.86 -7.29 1.99
N ALA A 39 -5.59 -7.62 2.25
CA ALA A 39 -4.97 -7.44 3.56
C ALA A 39 -4.94 -5.95 3.97
N LEU A 40 -4.56 -5.05 3.06
CA LEU A 40 -4.56 -3.60 3.35
C LEU A 40 -5.95 -3.04 3.69
N ILE A 41 -6.99 -3.48 2.97
CA ILE A 41 -8.37 -3.06 3.26
C ILE A 41 -8.84 -3.67 4.58
N GLY A 42 -8.65 -4.97 4.78
CA GLY A 42 -9.16 -5.70 5.94
C GLY A 42 -8.46 -5.35 7.25
N THR A 43 -7.13 -5.19 7.23
CA THR A 43 -6.33 -4.98 8.45
C THR A 43 -6.20 -3.51 8.82
N HIS A 44 -6.13 -2.62 7.83
CA HIS A 44 -5.79 -1.20 8.07
C HIS A 44 -6.92 -0.22 7.72
N ASN A 45 -8.07 -0.73 7.24
CA ASN A 45 -9.23 0.08 6.82
C ASN A 45 -8.83 1.21 5.86
N LEU A 46 -7.91 0.91 4.94
CA LEU A 46 -7.38 1.89 3.99
C LEU A 46 -8.36 2.15 2.85
N THR A 47 -8.45 3.42 2.45
CA THR A 47 -9.30 3.81 1.33
C THR A 47 -8.53 3.65 0.02
N HIS A 48 -9.05 2.80 -0.87
CA HIS A 48 -8.52 2.58 -2.21
C HIS A 48 -9.35 3.36 -3.24
N LYS A 49 -8.72 4.23 -4.02
CA LYS A 49 -9.37 5.02 -5.08
C LYS A 49 -8.74 4.75 -6.44
N ARG A 50 -9.57 4.55 -7.46
CA ARG A 50 -9.11 4.47 -8.85
C ARG A 50 -9.08 5.88 -9.47
N THR A 51 -8.01 6.21 -10.17
CA THR A 51 -7.80 7.48 -10.87
C THR A 51 -7.56 7.23 -12.36
N LYS A 52 -7.46 8.29 -13.16
CA LYS A 52 -7.13 8.18 -14.59
C LYS A 52 -5.73 7.61 -14.85
N LEU A 53 -4.82 7.72 -13.88
CA LEU A 53 -3.42 7.32 -13.98
C LEU A 53 -3.13 5.98 -13.29
N GLY A 54 -4.09 5.41 -12.56
CA GLY A 54 -3.90 4.14 -11.87
C GLY A 54 -4.80 4.00 -10.64
N SER A 55 -4.27 3.36 -9.61
CA SER A 55 -4.94 3.19 -8.32
C SER A 55 -4.09 3.81 -7.22
N GLU A 56 -4.74 4.45 -6.26
CA GLU A 56 -4.11 5.16 -5.14
C GLU A 56 -4.72 4.72 -3.81
N TRP A 57 -3.89 4.71 -2.78
CA TRP A 57 -4.29 4.57 -1.39
C TRP A 57 -4.32 5.95 -0.74
N ILE A 58 -5.43 6.29 -0.10
CA ILE A 58 -5.66 7.58 0.56
C ILE A 58 -5.49 7.43 2.06
N GLY A 59 -4.89 8.43 2.71
CA GLY A 59 -4.70 8.44 4.16
C GLY A 59 -3.40 7.77 4.60
N VAL A 60 -2.47 7.51 3.68
CA VAL A 60 -1.20 6.81 3.94
C VAL A 60 -0.02 7.55 3.32
N LYS A 61 1.11 7.56 4.02
CA LYS A 61 2.42 7.96 3.50
C LYS A 61 3.47 6.91 3.86
N PHE A 62 4.55 6.86 3.09
CA PHE A 62 5.75 6.15 3.52
C PHE A 62 6.36 6.86 4.72
N ARG A 63 6.89 6.08 5.67
CA ARG A 63 7.63 6.63 6.80
C ARG A 63 9.00 7.07 6.28
N SER A 64 9.29 8.36 6.44
CA SER A 64 10.63 8.96 6.29
C SER A 64 11.53 8.59 7.45
#